data_AF-A0A4U7EZX7-F1
#
_entry.id   AF-A0A4U7EZX7-F1
#
_cell.length_a   1.000
_cell.length_b   1.000
_cell.length_c   1.000
_cell.angle_alpha   90.00
_cell.angle_beta   90.00
_cell.angle_gamma   90.00
#
_symmetry.space_group_name_H-M   'P 1'
#
loop_
_entity.id
_entity.type
_entity.pdbx_description
1 polymer ?
#
loop_
_entity_poly.entity_id
_entity_poly.type
_entity_poly.pdbx_seq_one_letter_code
_entity_poly.pdbx_strand_id
1 'polypeptide(L)'
;MTHSRTVELEGHIIDSGTLQRCFGAVMDLGGSFDVEQFDVGKHETEVSYCRLTVTADDAETLRAILHELHQNGAVLEDPSDVELVAAPADRVVPPNFYSTTNHPTEVLYDGEWIEVERIEMDCALVVEPEPDAGGRDADASEEDREDGAADGPRAYTKVLNAVEEGDLVATDQSGIRVRPPERPRSGGGAFGFMQGGVSAERPSESTIREVAEELREVSERGGNVMVVAGPAVIHSGAG
;
A
#
# COMPACT_ATOMS: atom_id res chain seq x y z
N MET A 1 15.55 -23.40 -16.72
CA MET A 1 14.13 -23.79 -16.87
C MET A 1 13.38 -22.50 -16.73
N THR A 2 12.51 -22.17 -17.68
CA THR A 2 11.81 -20.89 -17.64
C THR A 2 10.73 -20.95 -16.55
N HIS A 3 10.72 -19.96 -15.65
CA HIS A 3 9.75 -19.84 -14.56
C HIS A 3 8.71 -18.79 -14.94
N SER A 4 7.44 -19.04 -14.63
CA SER A 4 6.36 -18.09 -14.92
C SER A 4 5.30 -18.03 -13.83
N ARG A 5 4.63 -16.87 -13.74
CA ARG A 5 3.47 -16.61 -12.88
C ARG A 5 2.53 -15.61 -13.55
N THR A 6 1.23 -15.82 -13.34
CA THR A 6 0.18 -14.92 -13.83
C THR A 6 -0.16 -13.90 -12.74
N VAL A 7 -0.24 -12.64 -13.14
CA VAL A 7 -0.66 -11.53 -12.28
C VAL A 7 -1.80 -10.74 -12.91
N GLU A 8 -2.58 -10.11 -12.06
CA GLU A 8 -3.71 -9.27 -12.41
C GLU A 8 -3.50 -7.84 -11.90
N LEU A 9 -3.94 -6.89 -12.69
CA LEU A 9 -3.93 -5.46 -12.40
C LEU A 9 -5.33 -4.93 -12.66
N GLU A 10 -5.91 -4.24 -11.67
CA GLU A 10 -7.23 -3.62 -11.79
C GLU A 10 -7.18 -2.18 -11.27
N GLY A 11 -7.91 -1.29 -11.94
CA GLY A 11 -8.05 0.12 -11.57
C GLY A 11 -7.86 1.03 -12.77
N HIS A 12 -7.54 2.30 -12.55
CA HIS A 12 -7.22 3.23 -13.63
C HIS A 12 -5.78 3.04 -14.15
N ILE A 13 -5.42 1.80 -14.49
CA ILE A 13 -4.05 1.33 -14.71
C ILE A 13 -3.37 1.94 -15.95
N ILE A 14 -4.16 2.45 -16.91
CA ILE A 14 -3.67 3.16 -18.11
C ILE A 14 -3.31 4.61 -17.73
N ASP A 15 -4.29 5.35 -17.22
CA ASP A 15 -4.17 6.80 -16.97
C ASP A 15 -3.20 7.11 -15.81
N SER A 16 -3.19 6.26 -14.79
CA SER A 16 -2.23 6.36 -13.67
C SER A 16 -0.80 5.98 -14.06
N GLY A 17 -0.60 5.40 -15.25
CA GLY A 17 0.67 4.86 -15.72
C GLY A 17 1.13 3.59 -14.98
N THR A 18 0.27 2.95 -14.18
CA THR A 18 0.60 1.72 -13.45
C THR A 18 1.01 0.60 -14.40
N LEU A 19 0.27 0.42 -15.51
CA LEU A 19 0.58 -0.59 -16.51
C LEU A 19 1.96 -0.36 -17.14
N GLN A 20 2.31 0.90 -17.44
CA GLN A 20 3.62 1.25 -17.98
C GLN A 20 4.74 0.97 -16.98
N ARG A 21 4.55 1.28 -15.69
CA ARG A 21 5.54 0.97 -14.64
C ARG A 21 5.73 -0.54 -14.49
N CYS A 22 4.64 -1.30 -14.51
CA CYS A 22 4.68 -2.76 -14.42
C CYS A 22 5.47 -3.37 -15.59
N PHE A 23 5.17 -2.96 -16.83
CA PHE A 23 5.92 -3.42 -18.00
C PHE A 23 7.39 -3.00 -17.95
N GLY A 24 7.66 -1.76 -17.53
CA GLY A 24 9.02 -1.27 -17.30
C GLY A 24 9.78 -2.15 -16.31
N ALA A 25 9.21 -2.40 -15.13
CA ALA A 25 9.82 -3.21 -14.08
C ALA A 25 10.14 -4.63 -14.55
N VAL A 26 9.21 -5.29 -15.28
CA VAL A 26 9.46 -6.62 -15.86
C VAL A 26 10.67 -6.60 -16.78
N MET A 27 10.74 -5.62 -17.70
CA MET A 27 11.83 -5.53 -18.68
C MET A 27 13.17 -5.13 -18.04
N ASP A 28 13.15 -4.20 -17.09
CA ASP A 28 14.34 -3.68 -16.40
C ASP A 28 15.02 -4.76 -15.55
N LEU A 29 14.22 -5.67 -14.99
CA LEU A 29 14.69 -6.84 -14.24
C LEU A 29 15.00 -8.06 -15.14
N GLY A 30 14.90 -7.92 -16.46
CA GLY A 30 15.29 -8.96 -17.42
C GLY A 30 14.24 -10.07 -17.62
N GLY A 31 12.99 -9.85 -17.22
CA GLY A 31 11.87 -10.73 -17.52
C GLY A 31 11.19 -10.41 -18.85
N SER A 32 10.22 -11.26 -19.21
CA SER A 32 9.27 -11.02 -20.30
C SER A 32 7.85 -11.15 -19.79
N PHE A 33 6.89 -10.58 -20.52
CA PHE A 33 5.47 -10.72 -20.19
C PHE A 33 4.64 -11.01 -21.45
N ASP A 34 3.57 -11.75 -21.26
CA ASP A 34 2.53 -12.00 -22.25
C ASP A 34 1.19 -11.51 -21.68
N VAL A 35 0.54 -10.55 -22.35
CA VAL A 35 -0.78 -10.06 -21.95
C VAL A 35 -1.84 -11.05 -22.42
N GLU A 36 -2.55 -11.66 -21.49
CA GLU A 36 -3.57 -12.68 -21.78
C GLU A 36 -4.96 -12.06 -21.96
N GLN A 37 -5.26 -11.05 -21.16
CA GLN A 37 -6.54 -10.34 -21.19
C GLN A 37 -6.31 -8.87 -20.88
N PHE A 38 -7.00 -8.01 -21.61
CA PHE A 38 -6.96 -6.57 -21.39
C PHE A 38 -8.33 -5.95 -21.69
N ASP A 39 -9.02 -5.54 -20.63
CA ASP A 39 -10.33 -4.90 -20.71
C ASP A 39 -10.17 -3.42 -20.39
N VAL A 40 -10.49 -2.58 -21.37
CA VAL A 40 -10.34 -1.13 -21.27
C VAL A 40 -11.65 -0.53 -20.80
N GLY A 41 -11.59 0.22 -19.69
CA GLY A 41 -12.67 1.08 -19.23
C GLY A 41 -13.04 2.08 -20.33
N LYS A 42 -14.33 2.23 -20.64
CA LYS A 42 -14.79 3.01 -21.80
C LYS A 42 -14.90 4.50 -21.51
N HIS A 43 -14.93 4.85 -20.23
CA HIS A 43 -15.08 6.20 -19.73
C HIS A 43 -14.01 6.50 -18.67
N GLU A 44 -13.76 7.78 -18.42
CA GLU A 44 -12.71 8.21 -17.48
C GLU A 44 -12.92 7.65 -16.07
N THR A 45 -14.14 7.38 -15.65
CA THR A 45 -14.46 6.81 -14.33
C THR A 45 -14.52 5.28 -14.31
N GLU A 46 -14.40 4.62 -15.47
CA GLU A 46 -14.39 3.16 -15.54
C GLU A 46 -12.97 2.62 -15.36
N VAL A 47 -12.84 1.62 -14.49
CA VAL A 47 -11.58 0.90 -14.28
C VAL A 47 -11.25 0.03 -15.49
N SER A 48 -9.95 -0.18 -15.72
CA SER A 48 -9.44 -1.15 -16.68
C SER A 48 -8.85 -2.35 -15.93
N TYR A 49 -8.85 -3.50 -16.59
CA TYR A 49 -8.34 -4.75 -16.08
C TYR A 49 -7.30 -5.33 -17.03
N CYS A 50 -6.22 -5.88 -16.49
CA CYS A 50 -5.15 -6.52 -17.23
C CYS A 50 -4.72 -7.80 -16.53
N ARG A 51 -4.72 -8.91 -17.25
CA ARG A 51 -4.08 -10.16 -16.82
C ARG A 51 -2.88 -10.44 -17.72
N LEU A 52 -1.74 -10.70 -17.10
CA LEU A 52 -0.51 -10.98 -17.82
C LEU A 52 0.31 -12.09 -17.16
N THR A 53 0.91 -12.94 -17.98
CA THR A 53 1.87 -13.95 -17.54
C THR A 53 3.28 -13.37 -17.60
N VAL A 54 3.95 -13.31 -16.44
CA VAL A 54 5.34 -12.89 -16.30
C VAL A 54 6.24 -14.11 -16.34
N THR A 55 7.36 -14.00 -17.05
CA THR A 55 8.30 -15.09 -17.28
C THR A 55 9.74 -14.63 -17.05
N ALA A 56 10.56 -15.48 -16.43
CA ALA A 56 12.00 -15.25 -16.23
C ALA A 56 12.82 -16.56 -16.36
N ASP A 57 14.13 -16.42 -16.56
CA ASP A 57 15.04 -17.56 -16.76
C ASP A 57 15.30 -18.38 -15.48
N ASP A 58 15.12 -17.76 -14.32
CA ASP A 58 15.32 -18.34 -13.00
C ASP A 58 14.31 -17.81 -11.98
N ALA A 59 14.19 -18.53 -10.85
CA ALA A 59 13.20 -18.23 -9.82
C ALA A 59 13.53 -16.98 -8.98
N GLU A 60 14.80 -16.58 -8.88
CA GLU A 60 15.21 -15.39 -8.13
C GLU A 60 14.79 -14.14 -8.89
N THR A 61 15.06 -14.09 -10.19
CA THR A 61 14.62 -13.02 -11.09
C THR A 61 13.10 -12.90 -11.10
N LEU A 62 12.37 -14.02 -11.22
CA LEU A 62 10.91 -13.99 -11.19
C LEU A 62 10.37 -13.40 -9.86
N ARG A 63 10.96 -13.77 -8.72
CA ARG A 63 10.55 -13.24 -7.41
C ARG A 63 10.79 -11.74 -7.32
N ALA A 64 11.92 -11.25 -7.81
CA ALA A 64 12.22 -9.82 -7.84
C ALA A 64 11.20 -9.06 -8.68
N ILE A 65 10.83 -9.59 -9.85
CA ILE A 65 9.80 -8.99 -10.71
C ILE A 65 8.45 -8.96 -10.02
N LEU A 66 8.00 -10.09 -9.47
CA LEU A 66 6.71 -10.17 -8.78
C LEU A 66 6.65 -9.21 -7.58
N HIS A 67 7.76 -9.04 -6.86
CA HIS A 67 7.86 -8.08 -5.77
C HIS A 67 7.64 -6.64 -6.25
N GLU A 68 8.29 -6.22 -7.33
CA GLU A 68 8.09 -4.88 -7.91
C GLU A 68 6.67 -4.67 -8.45
N LEU A 69 6.10 -5.71 -9.09
CA LEU A 69 4.73 -5.66 -9.58
C LEU A 69 3.73 -5.53 -8.43
N HIS A 70 3.94 -6.26 -7.34
CA HIS A 70 3.14 -6.19 -6.12
C HIS A 70 3.10 -4.79 -5.51
N GLN A 71 4.26 -4.13 -5.41
CA GLN A 71 4.35 -2.74 -4.95
C GLN A 71 3.60 -1.76 -5.85
N ASN A 72 3.42 -2.10 -7.13
CA ASN A 72 2.64 -1.32 -8.09
C ASN A 72 1.15 -1.73 -8.14
N GLY A 73 0.71 -2.63 -7.25
CA GLY A 73 -0.68 -3.05 -7.10
C GLY A 73 -1.09 -4.27 -7.94
N ALA A 74 -0.12 -5.01 -8.48
CA ALA A 74 -0.41 -6.31 -9.09
C ALA A 74 -0.68 -7.36 -8.01
N VAL A 75 -1.63 -8.25 -8.27
CA VAL A 75 -1.94 -9.43 -7.43
C VAL A 75 -1.74 -10.70 -8.24
N LEU A 76 -1.53 -11.84 -7.58
CA LEU A 76 -1.53 -13.13 -8.28
C LEU A 76 -2.97 -13.49 -8.71
N GLU A 77 -3.13 -14.20 -9.83
CA GLU A 77 -4.46 -14.66 -10.32
C GLU A 77 -5.17 -15.59 -9.32
N ASP A 78 -4.41 -16.48 -8.68
CA ASP A 78 -4.89 -17.38 -7.63
C ASP A 78 -4.18 -17.07 -6.31
N PRO A 79 -4.54 -15.98 -5.61
CA PRO A 79 -3.94 -15.67 -4.33
C PRO A 79 -4.36 -16.72 -3.31
N SER A 80 -3.40 -17.22 -2.53
CA SER A 80 -3.68 -17.99 -1.32
C SER A 80 -3.90 -17.06 -0.14
N ASP A 81 -4.53 -17.56 0.93
CA ASP A 81 -4.46 -16.88 2.21
C ASP A 81 -3.01 -16.55 2.57
N VAL A 82 -2.83 -15.42 3.25
CA VAL A 82 -1.53 -14.95 3.71
C VAL A 82 -0.87 -15.98 4.61
N GLU A 83 0.43 -16.21 4.40
CA GLU A 83 1.19 -17.06 5.30
C GLU A 83 1.50 -16.27 6.58
N LEU A 84 1.03 -16.77 7.73
CA LEU A 84 1.23 -16.16 9.03
C LEU A 84 2.17 -17.01 9.88
N VAL A 85 3.18 -16.37 10.45
CA VAL A 85 4.13 -17.01 11.37
C VAL A 85 4.14 -16.22 12.67
N ALA A 86 4.01 -16.94 13.79
CA ALA A 86 4.11 -16.35 15.12
C ALA A 86 5.51 -15.74 15.33
N ALA A 87 5.53 -14.49 15.82
CA ALA A 87 6.75 -13.81 16.21
C ALA A 87 7.48 -14.62 17.31
N PRO A 88 8.78 -14.92 17.14
CA PRO A 88 9.50 -15.83 18.04
C PRO A 88 9.84 -15.24 19.41
N ALA A 89 9.79 -13.91 19.56
CA ALA A 89 10.05 -13.19 20.81
C ALA A 89 9.59 -11.73 20.66
N ASP A 90 9.47 -11.02 21.78
CA ASP A 90 9.24 -9.57 21.78
C ASP A 90 10.28 -8.84 20.91
N ARG A 91 9.77 -7.97 20.05
CA ARG A 91 10.53 -7.12 19.12
C ARG A 91 11.33 -7.89 18.07
N VAL A 92 10.96 -9.15 17.82
CA VAL A 92 11.58 -10.00 16.80
C VAL A 92 10.52 -10.47 15.82
N VAL A 93 10.70 -10.12 14.54
CA VAL A 93 9.85 -10.59 13.44
C VAL A 93 10.34 -11.92 12.88
N PRO A 94 9.44 -12.77 12.33
CA PRO A 94 9.84 -14.00 11.66
C PRO A 94 10.69 -13.72 10.41
N PRO A 95 11.51 -14.69 9.96
CA PRO A 95 12.19 -14.59 8.68
C PRO A 95 11.20 -14.37 7.53
N ASN A 96 11.61 -13.57 6.54
CA ASN A 96 10.80 -13.23 5.36
C ASN A 96 9.49 -12.49 5.67
N PHE A 97 9.36 -11.85 6.85
CA PHE A 97 8.18 -11.02 7.12
C PHE A 97 7.94 -9.99 6.01
N TYR A 98 6.67 -9.73 5.71
CA TYR A 98 6.28 -8.69 4.78
C TYR A 98 6.50 -7.31 5.41
N SER A 99 7.37 -6.51 4.79
CA SER A 99 7.59 -5.11 5.15
C SER A 99 6.59 -4.24 4.41
N THR A 100 5.73 -3.54 5.15
CA THR A 100 4.65 -2.73 4.58
C THR A 100 5.16 -1.50 3.83
N THR A 101 4.35 -1.05 2.87
CA THR A 101 4.50 0.27 2.23
C THR A 101 3.66 1.32 2.98
N ASN A 102 3.68 2.57 2.54
CA ASN A 102 2.76 3.60 3.03
C ASN A 102 1.42 3.65 2.27
N HIS A 103 1.12 2.66 1.43
CA HIS A 103 -0.10 2.62 0.62
C HIS A 103 -1.16 1.73 1.25
N PRO A 104 -2.45 2.09 1.14
CA PRO A 104 -3.55 1.25 1.58
C PRO A 104 -3.36 -0.20 1.14
N THR A 105 -3.50 -1.12 2.08
CA THR A 105 -3.20 -2.55 1.87
C THR A 105 -4.36 -3.38 2.39
N GLU A 106 -4.66 -4.48 1.71
CA GLU A 106 -5.58 -5.51 2.16
C GLU A 106 -4.85 -6.85 2.25
N VAL A 107 -5.34 -7.71 3.14
CA VAL A 107 -4.82 -9.06 3.34
C VAL A 107 -5.93 -10.09 3.17
N LEU A 108 -5.65 -11.18 2.47
CA LEU A 108 -6.54 -12.31 2.29
C LEU A 108 -6.33 -13.28 3.47
N TYR A 109 -7.34 -13.42 4.31
CA TYR A 109 -7.32 -14.26 5.49
C TYR A 109 -8.67 -14.99 5.63
N ASP A 110 -8.61 -16.31 5.80
CA ASP A 110 -9.78 -17.20 5.85
C ASP A 110 -10.73 -17.01 4.64
N GLY A 111 -10.15 -16.78 3.46
CA GLY A 111 -10.88 -16.56 2.21
C GLY A 111 -11.51 -15.17 2.06
N GLU A 112 -11.31 -14.25 3.00
CA GLU A 112 -11.85 -12.89 2.96
C GLU A 112 -10.74 -11.83 2.89
N TRP A 113 -10.95 -10.78 2.08
CA TRP A 113 -10.06 -9.63 2.04
C TRP A 113 -10.39 -8.66 3.17
N ILE A 114 -9.42 -8.42 4.04
CA ILE A 114 -9.53 -7.53 5.20
C ILE A 114 -8.63 -6.32 4.98
N GLU A 115 -9.13 -5.11 5.25
CA GLU A 115 -8.33 -3.89 5.19
C GLU A 115 -7.28 -3.87 6.33
N VAL A 116 -6.04 -3.51 5.99
CA VAL A 116 -4.96 -3.34 6.97
C VAL A 116 -5.07 -1.96 7.60
N GLU A 117 -5.43 -1.93 8.88
CA GLU A 117 -5.53 -0.70 9.66
C GLU A 117 -4.15 -0.10 9.97
N ARG A 118 -4.14 1.22 10.25
CA ARG A 118 -2.96 1.97 10.69
C ARG A 118 -1.76 1.78 9.77
N ILE A 119 -1.98 1.92 8.45
CA ILE A 119 -0.92 1.70 7.46
C ILE A 119 0.26 2.66 7.68
N GLU A 120 1.46 2.11 7.77
CA GLU A 120 2.73 2.82 7.89
C GLU A 120 3.79 2.02 7.13
N MET A 121 4.75 2.70 6.51
CA MET A 121 5.87 2.03 5.84
C MET A 121 6.82 1.39 6.87
N ASP A 122 7.60 0.40 6.42
CA ASP A 122 8.65 -0.24 7.23
C ASP A 122 8.13 -0.89 8.52
N CYS A 123 6.88 -1.37 8.50
CA CYS A 123 6.24 -2.07 9.61
C CYS A 123 5.98 -3.54 9.28
N ALA A 124 5.69 -4.33 10.31
CA ALA A 124 5.18 -5.69 10.17
C ALA A 124 3.64 -5.64 10.02
N LEU A 125 3.10 -6.45 9.11
CA LEU A 125 1.66 -6.68 9.00
C LEU A 125 1.28 -7.83 9.94
N VAL A 126 0.44 -7.53 10.92
CA VAL A 126 -0.07 -8.47 11.92
C VAL A 126 -1.54 -8.76 11.66
N VAL A 127 -1.92 -10.04 11.76
CA VAL A 127 -3.31 -10.48 11.71
C VAL A 127 -3.71 -10.98 13.09
N GLU A 128 -4.73 -10.38 13.67
CA GLU A 128 -5.36 -10.81 14.91
C GLU A 128 -6.62 -11.62 14.56
N PRO A 129 -6.63 -12.94 14.79
CA PRO A 129 -7.81 -13.77 14.55
C PRO A 129 -9.00 -13.31 15.42
N GLU A 130 -10.22 -13.62 14.99
CA GLU A 130 -11.39 -13.41 15.84
C GLU A 130 -11.24 -14.22 17.13
N PRO A 131 -11.44 -13.61 18.33
CA PRO A 131 -11.34 -14.34 19.57
C PRO A 131 -12.45 -15.41 19.64
N ASP A 132 -12.05 -16.66 19.90
CA ASP A 132 -12.98 -17.75 20.17
C ASP A 132 -14.03 -17.30 21.20
N ALA A 133 -15.30 -17.65 20.97
CA ALA A 133 -16.42 -17.33 21.87
C ALA A 133 -16.24 -17.80 23.33
N GLY A 134 -15.22 -18.61 23.62
CA GLY A 134 -14.84 -19.09 24.96
C GLY A 134 -13.76 -18.29 25.69
N GLY A 135 -13.16 -17.26 25.06
CA GLY A 135 -12.08 -16.43 25.61
C GLY A 135 -12.52 -15.03 26.09
N ARG A 136 -13.83 -14.73 26.12
CA ARG A 136 -14.33 -13.49 26.71
C ARG A 136 -14.09 -13.55 28.23
N ASP A 137 -12.98 -12.98 28.67
CA ASP A 137 -12.75 -12.70 30.09
C ASP A 137 -13.94 -11.90 30.62
N ALA A 138 -14.64 -12.49 31.59
CA ALA A 138 -15.86 -11.95 32.19
C ALA A 138 -15.61 -10.71 33.07
N ASP A 139 -14.42 -10.10 32.99
CA ASP A 139 -13.95 -9.01 33.86
C ASP A 139 -13.35 -7.82 33.11
N ALA A 140 -13.47 -7.77 31.77
CA ALA A 140 -13.13 -6.56 31.02
C ALA A 140 -14.24 -5.50 31.21
N SER A 141 -13.89 -4.41 31.89
CA SER A 141 -14.75 -3.25 32.12
C SER A 141 -15.25 -2.67 30.79
N GLU A 142 -16.52 -2.25 30.79
CA GLU A 142 -17.17 -1.65 29.62
C GLU A 142 -16.50 -0.35 29.14
N GLU A 143 -15.59 0.23 29.94
CA GLU A 143 -14.82 1.44 29.65
C GLU A 143 -13.62 1.21 28.71
N ASP A 144 -13.14 -0.03 28.53
CA ASP A 144 -12.06 -0.34 27.58
C ASP A 144 -12.56 -0.60 26.14
N ARG A 145 -13.88 -0.48 25.91
CA ARG A 145 -14.53 -0.68 24.60
C ARG A 145 -14.55 0.60 23.74
N GLU A 146 -13.52 1.44 23.85
CA GLU A 146 -13.39 2.66 23.06
C GLU A 146 -12.69 2.33 21.73
N ASP A 147 -13.51 1.86 20.78
CA ASP A 147 -13.35 1.89 19.31
C ASP A 147 -13.92 0.61 18.71
N GLY A 148 -15.24 0.62 18.47
CA GLY A 148 -16.01 -0.29 17.61
C GLY A 148 -15.33 -1.55 17.10
N ALA A 149 -14.94 -2.47 17.99
CA ALA A 149 -14.33 -3.74 17.62
C ALA A 149 -15.28 -4.47 16.67
N ALA A 150 -14.85 -4.61 15.41
CA ALA A 150 -15.58 -5.37 14.42
C ALA A 150 -15.73 -6.82 14.91
N ASP A 151 -16.93 -7.40 14.74
CA ASP A 151 -17.09 -8.86 14.83
C ASP A 151 -16.28 -9.46 13.66
N GLY A 152 -15.10 -10.00 13.94
CA GLY A 152 -14.25 -10.66 12.95
C GLY A 152 -12.73 -10.48 13.15
N PRO A 153 -11.91 -11.16 12.34
CA PRO A 153 -10.46 -10.99 12.34
C PRO A 153 -10.05 -9.57 11.92
N ARG A 154 -8.93 -9.09 12.46
CA ARG A 154 -8.38 -7.75 12.18
C ARG A 154 -6.97 -7.86 11.62
N ALA A 155 -6.60 -6.93 10.75
CA ALA A 155 -5.25 -6.78 10.25
C ALA A 155 -4.76 -5.36 10.49
N TYR A 156 -3.54 -5.19 10.99
CA TYR A 156 -2.97 -3.87 11.26
C TYR A 156 -1.45 -3.89 11.20
N THR A 157 -0.82 -2.71 11.15
CA THR A 157 0.64 -2.62 11.19
C THR A 157 1.17 -2.47 12.63
N LYS A 158 2.32 -3.09 12.91
CA LYS A 158 3.14 -2.83 14.10
C LYS A 158 4.56 -2.45 13.66
N VAL A 159 5.08 -1.35 14.21
CA VAL A 159 6.52 -1.07 14.14
C VAL A 159 7.31 -2.21 14.80
N LEU A 160 8.52 -2.51 14.31
CA LEU A 160 9.27 -3.69 14.77
C LEU A 160 9.49 -3.75 16.30
N ASN A 161 9.62 -2.59 16.95
CA ASN A 161 9.80 -2.50 18.41
C ASN A 161 8.51 -2.74 19.23
N ALA A 162 7.35 -2.79 18.56
CA ALA A 162 6.04 -3.04 19.15
C ALA A 162 5.52 -4.46 18.88
N VAL A 163 6.25 -5.26 18.10
CA VAL A 163 5.95 -6.69 17.91
C VAL A 163 6.14 -7.44 19.23
N GLU A 164 5.21 -8.31 19.57
CA GLU A 164 5.18 -9.12 20.78
C GLU A 164 5.36 -10.60 20.43
N GLU A 165 5.93 -11.40 21.33
CA GLU A 165 6.00 -12.85 21.15
C GLU A 165 4.60 -13.43 20.87
N GLY A 166 4.47 -14.22 19.79
CA GLY A 166 3.21 -14.83 19.40
C GLY A 166 2.35 -14.03 18.41
N ASP A 167 2.66 -12.76 18.14
CA ASP A 167 1.99 -11.99 17.08
C ASP A 167 2.03 -12.76 15.76
N LEU A 168 0.88 -12.92 15.08
CA LEU A 168 0.84 -13.60 13.79
C LEU A 168 1.23 -12.60 12.68
N VAL A 169 2.47 -12.69 12.21
CA VAL A 169 3.04 -11.78 11.22
C VAL A 169 3.01 -12.40 9.83
N ALA A 170 2.60 -11.63 8.82
CA ALA A 170 2.65 -12.06 7.43
C ALA A 170 4.09 -12.30 6.94
N THR A 171 4.35 -13.42 6.27
CA THR A 171 5.69 -13.82 5.78
C THR A 171 5.77 -14.08 4.28
N ASP A 172 4.71 -13.75 3.54
CA ASP A 172 4.66 -13.88 2.10
C ASP A 172 3.95 -12.68 1.45
N GLN A 173 3.64 -12.79 0.16
CA GLN A 173 2.96 -11.75 -0.61
C GLN A 173 1.72 -12.25 -1.35
N SER A 174 1.41 -13.55 -1.25
CA SER A 174 0.36 -14.21 -2.04
C SER A 174 -1.01 -13.61 -1.72
N GLY A 175 -1.31 -13.49 -0.42
CA GLY A 175 -2.55 -12.94 0.10
C GLY A 175 -2.46 -11.46 0.45
N ILE A 176 -1.61 -10.66 -0.20
CA ILE A 176 -1.49 -9.22 0.11
C ILE A 176 -1.81 -8.42 -1.15
N ARG A 177 -2.65 -7.39 -1.03
CA ARG A 177 -2.96 -6.46 -2.12
C ARG A 177 -2.65 -5.03 -1.69
N VAL A 178 -1.74 -4.38 -2.40
CA VAL A 178 -1.42 -2.96 -2.20
C VAL A 178 -2.22 -2.11 -3.20
N ARG A 179 -2.75 -0.96 -2.75
CA ARG A 179 -3.44 0.01 -3.60
C ARG A 179 -2.67 1.33 -3.62
N PRO A 180 -1.68 1.49 -4.52
CA PRO A 180 -0.97 2.75 -4.68
C PRO A 180 -1.93 3.89 -5.08
N PRO A 181 -1.68 5.13 -4.65
CA PRO A 181 -2.50 6.26 -5.03
C PRO A 181 -2.45 6.49 -6.54
N GLU A 182 -3.59 6.85 -7.11
CA GLU A 182 -3.66 7.22 -8.51
C GLU A 182 -2.89 8.52 -8.78
N ARG A 183 -2.23 8.56 -9.92
CA ARG A 183 -1.59 9.80 -10.38
C ARG A 183 -2.68 10.83 -10.70
N PRO A 184 -2.49 12.12 -10.34
CA PRO A 184 -3.40 13.19 -10.77
C PRO A 184 -3.56 13.17 -12.29
N ARG A 185 -4.81 13.09 -12.75
CA ARG A 185 -5.16 12.92 -14.17
C ARG A 185 -5.10 14.22 -14.97
N SER A 186 -4.98 15.35 -14.28
CA SER A 186 -4.80 16.69 -14.87
C SER A 186 -3.46 17.29 -14.45
N GLY A 187 -2.61 17.69 -15.40
CA GLY A 187 -1.54 18.65 -15.07
C GLY A 187 -0.22 18.62 -15.85
N GLY A 188 -0.01 17.80 -16.88
CA GLY A 188 1.27 17.83 -17.60
C GLY A 188 1.16 17.39 -19.05
N GLY A 189 1.36 18.31 -19.99
CA GLY A 189 1.60 17.94 -21.39
C GLY A 189 2.87 17.08 -21.53
N ALA A 190 3.00 16.38 -22.66
CA ALA A 190 4.15 15.50 -22.97
C ALA A 190 5.52 16.20 -22.92
N PHE A 191 5.53 17.53 -22.88
CA PHE A 191 6.69 18.38 -22.71
C PHE A 191 6.36 19.53 -21.77
N GLY A 192 7.27 19.82 -20.83
CA GLY A 192 7.16 20.97 -19.94
C GLY A 192 8.50 21.30 -19.29
N PHE A 193 8.76 22.59 -19.10
CA PHE A 193 9.90 23.05 -18.31
C PHE A 193 9.55 23.04 -16.81
N MET A 194 10.51 22.77 -15.93
CA MET A 194 10.35 22.81 -14.47
C MET A 194 9.34 21.81 -13.84
N GLN A 195 9.12 20.66 -14.47
CA GLN A 195 8.24 19.59 -13.96
C GLN A 195 8.79 18.81 -12.76
N GLY A 196 10.09 18.90 -12.44
CA GLY A 196 10.73 18.15 -11.33
C GLY A 196 10.33 18.63 -9.93
N GLY A 197 10.35 17.76 -8.91
CA GLY A 197 9.74 17.99 -7.60
C GLY A 197 10.27 19.18 -6.76
N VAL A 198 11.50 19.65 -6.98
CA VAL A 198 12.12 20.72 -6.18
C VAL A 198 12.72 21.79 -7.10
N SER A 199 12.23 23.03 -7.00
CA SER A 199 12.82 24.21 -7.66
C SER A 199 12.55 25.48 -6.87
N ALA A 200 13.60 26.27 -6.65
CA ALA A 200 13.52 27.58 -6.01
C ALA A 200 12.95 28.67 -6.95
N GLU A 201 12.84 28.39 -8.26
CA GLU A 201 12.34 29.31 -9.27
C GLU A 201 10.82 29.19 -9.49
N ARG A 202 10.15 28.34 -8.70
CA ARG A 202 8.70 28.19 -8.76
C ARG A 202 8.01 29.43 -8.19
N PRO A 203 6.94 29.94 -8.84
CA PRO A 203 6.17 31.06 -8.31
C PRO A 203 5.65 30.73 -6.90
N SER A 204 6.11 31.49 -5.90
CA SER A 204 5.76 31.25 -4.50
C SER A 204 4.35 31.72 -4.17
N GLU A 205 3.89 32.84 -4.74
CA GLU A 205 2.58 33.44 -4.41
C GLU A 205 1.39 32.59 -4.85
N SER A 206 1.44 31.91 -6.00
CA SER A 206 0.36 31.02 -6.44
C SER A 206 0.27 29.79 -5.54
N THR A 207 1.42 29.17 -5.26
CA THR A 207 1.50 28.02 -4.35
C THR A 207 0.99 28.37 -2.94
N ILE A 208 1.35 29.54 -2.41
CA ILE A 208 0.85 30.02 -1.11
C ILE A 208 -0.68 30.15 -1.13
N ARG A 209 -1.26 30.66 -2.23
CA ARG A 209 -2.72 30.80 -2.37
C ARG A 209 -3.41 29.45 -2.42
N GLU A 210 -2.91 28.52 -3.23
CA GLU A 210 -3.43 27.15 -3.33
C GLU A 210 -3.40 26.44 -1.96
N VAL A 211 -2.27 26.51 -1.26
CA VAL A 211 -2.16 25.96 0.11
C VAL A 211 -3.16 26.63 1.06
N ALA A 212 -3.32 27.95 0.99
CA ALA A 212 -4.28 28.66 1.85
C ALA A 212 -5.74 28.31 1.54
N GLU A 213 -6.08 28.03 0.28
CA GLU A 213 -7.42 27.57 -0.13
C GLU A 213 -7.68 26.15 0.38
N GLU A 214 -6.75 25.22 0.17
CA GLU A 214 -6.85 23.85 0.70
C GLU A 214 -7.01 23.81 2.22
N LEU A 215 -6.24 24.63 2.97
CA LEU A 215 -6.37 24.75 4.42
C LEU A 215 -7.78 25.20 4.84
N ARG A 216 -8.42 26.11 4.08
CA ARG A 216 -9.80 26.54 4.35
C ARG A 216 -10.78 25.42 4.03
N GLU A 217 -10.63 24.75 2.90
CA GLU A 217 -11.53 23.66 2.50
C GLU A 217 -11.48 22.49 3.48
N VAL A 218 -10.30 22.15 4.01
CA VAL A 218 -10.16 21.12 5.06
C VAL A 218 -10.91 21.57 6.32
N SER A 219 -10.76 22.84 6.73
CA SER A 219 -11.45 23.37 7.90
C SER A 219 -12.98 23.42 7.72
N GLU A 220 -13.47 23.80 6.53
CA GLU A 220 -14.90 23.86 6.20
C GLU A 220 -15.56 22.48 6.20
N ARG A 221 -14.80 21.43 5.82
CA ARG A 221 -15.23 20.03 5.87
C ARG A 221 -15.07 19.40 7.27
N GLY A 222 -14.63 20.16 8.27
CA GLY A 222 -14.42 19.66 9.64
C GLY A 222 -13.20 18.75 9.80
N GLY A 223 -12.25 18.78 8.86
CA GLY A 223 -11.01 18.02 8.92
C GLY A 223 -9.94 18.67 9.81
N ASN A 224 -8.87 17.93 10.07
CA ASN A 224 -7.73 18.39 10.86
C ASN A 224 -6.51 18.65 9.98
N VAL A 225 -5.75 19.71 10.29
CA VAL A 225 -4.46 20.00 9.67
C VAL A 225 -3.37 19.86 10.72
N MET A 226 -2.38 19.02 10.45
CA MET A 226 -1.20 18.87 11.30
C MET A 226 -0.01 19.63 10.71
N VAL A 227 0.71 20.37 11.55
CA VAL A 227 1.92 21.13 11.15
C VAL A 227 3.14 20.50 11.81
N VAL A 228 4.13 20.10 11.00
CA VAL A 228 5.44 19.66 11.47
C VAL A 228 6.44 20.81 11.27
N ALA A 229 6.71 21.57 12.33
CA ALA A 229 7.57 22.75 12.29
C ALA A 229 8.90 22.54 13.01
N GLY A 230 10.00 22.91 12.36
CA GLY A 230 11.33 22.97 12.98
C GLY A 230 11.66 24.36 13.55
N PRO A 231 12.77 24.50 14.30
CA PRO A 231 13.17 25.77 14.93
C PRO A 231 13.45 26.91 13.92
N ALA A 232 13.69 26.58 12.66
CA ALA A 232 13.91 27.54 11.59
C ALA A 232 12.76 28.54 11.43
N VAL A 233 11.51 28.15 11.73
CA VAL A 233 10.34 29.04 11.69
C VAL A 233 10.53 30.25 12.61
N ILE A 234 11.08 30.03 13.81
CA ILE A 234 11.37 31.10 14.76
C ILE A 234 12.57 31.93 14.29
N HIS A 235 13.64 31.27 13.84
CA HIS A 235 14.85 31.96 13.39
C HIS A 235 14.61 32.89 12.19
N SER A 236 13.64 32.57 11.34
CA SER A 236 13.23 33.42 10.22
C SER A 236 12.22 34.51 10.61
N GLY A 237 11.77 34.57 11.87
CA GLY A 237 10.78 35.54 12.34
C GLY A 237 9.34 35.24 11.92
N ALA A 238 9.01 33.97 11.66
CA ALA A 238 7.71 33.54 11.14
C ALA A 238 6.83 32.79 12.15
N GLY A 239 7.24 32.75 13.43
CA GLY A 239 6.49 32.11 14.53
C GLY A 239 5.72 33.06 15.42
#